data_AF-A0A962GNX9-F1
#
_entry.id   AF-A0A962GNX9-F1
#
_cell.length_a   1.000
_cell.length_b   1.000
_cell.length_c   1.000
_cell.angle_alpha   90.00
_cell.angle_beta   90.00
_cell.angle_gamma   90.00
#
_symmetry.space_group_name_H-M   'P 1'
#
loop_
_entity.id
_entity.type
_entity.pdbx_description
1 polymer ?
#
loop_
_entity_poly.entity_id
_entity_poly.type
_entity_poly.pdbx_seq_one_letter_code
_entity_poly.pdbx_strand_id
1 'polypeptide(L)'
;MNDKCVADIEGPWVEPELNSGLIQRCRDNWSTPITQVTNHVLATFIRQNLALSIAIPEAWSRLDRGYVDGSELIEDELDVAM
;
A
#
# COMPACT_ATOMS: atom_id res chain seq x y z
N MET A 1 -0.52 -16.41 5.82
CA MET A 1 -0.81 -15.17 5.08
C MET A 1 -0.88 -14.06 6.09
N ASN A 2 -0.27 -12.91 5.80
CA ASN A 2 -0.29 -11.77 6.70
C ASN A 2 -1.59 -11.01 6.45
N ASP A 3 -2.63 -11.32 7.21
CA ASP A 3 -3.97 -10.72 7.01
C ASP A 3 -4.08 -9.31 7.62
N LYS A 4 -2.95 -8.75 8.09
CA LYS A 4 -2.87 -7.41 8.65
C LYS A 4 -3.07 -6.35 7.58
N CYS A 5 -3.73 -5.26 7.97
CA CYS A 5 -3.92 -4.04 7.18
C CYS A 5 -3.20 -2.85 7.82
N VAL A 6 -3.27 -1.68 7.18
CA VAL A 6 -2.69 -0.44 7.73
C VAL A 6 -3.34 -0.08 9.07
N ALA A 7 -4.66 -0.28 9.18
CA ALA A 7 -5.39 0.02 10.41
C ALA A 7 -4.91 -0.79 11.63
N ASP A 8 -4.40 -2.01 11.43
CA ASP A 8 -3.84 -2.84 12.51
C ASP A 8 -2.49 -2.34 13.02
N ILE A 9 -1.79 -1.51 12.23
CA ILE A 9 -0.45 -0.99 12.54
C ILE A 9 -0.52 0.46 13.00
N GLU A 10 -1.21 1.31 12.24
CA GLU A 10 -1.29 2.76 12.45
C GLU A 10 -2.53 3.18 13.25
N GLY A 11 -3.49 2.27 13.45
CA GLY A 11 -4.77 2.54 14.11
C GLY A 11 -5.88 2.98 13.15
N PRO A 12 -7.06 3.35 13.67
CA PRO A 12 -8.21 3.71 12.86
C PRO A 12 -7.93 4.96 12.02
N TRP A 13 -8.56 5.05 10.84
CA TRP A 13 -8.47 6.23 9.99
C TRP A 13 -8.96 7.49 10.72
N VAL A 14 -8.16 8.56 10.64
CA VAL A 14 -8.53 9.90 11.12
C VAL A 14 -8.69 10.80 9.91
N GLU A 15 -9.86 11.41 9.77
CA GLU A 15 -10.18 12.26 8.62
C GLU A 15 -9.29 13.52 8.59
N PRO A 16 -8.47 13.71 7.55
CA PRO A 16 -7.70 14.95 7.37
C PRO A 16 -8.59 16.07 6.81
N GLU A 17 -8.19 17.33 7.04
CA GLU A 17 -8.92 18.50 6.51
C GLU A 17 -8.81 18.64 4.98
N LEU A 18 -7.75 18.07 4.39
CA LEU A 18 -7.51 18.11 2.95
C LEU A 18 -8.25 16.97 2.25
N ASN A 19 -8.99 17.30 1.18
CA ASN A 19 -9.54 16.29 0.28
C ASN A 19 -8.66 16.16 -0.97
N SER A 20 -8.00 15.01 -1.13
CA SER A 20 -7.15 14.72 -2.29
C SER A 20 -7.29 13.26 -2.72
N GLY A 21 -6.97 12.96 -3.98
CA GLY A 21 -6.99 11.58 -4.49
C GLY A 21 -6.03 10.64 -3.75
N LEU A 22 -4.91 11.17 -3.22
CA LEU A 22 -3.99 10.40 -2.36
C LEU A 22 -4.67 9.98 -1.05
N ILE A 23 -5.33 10.93 -0.38
CA ILE A 23 -6.04 10.71 0.87
C ILE A 23 -7.18 9.72 0.67
N GLN A 24 -7.97 9.89 -0.40
CA GLN A 24 -9.04 8.95 -0.74
C GLN A 24 -8.50 7.54 -0.99
N ARG A 25 -7.40 7.39 -1.73
CA ARG A 25 -6.78 6.08 -1.99
C ARG A 25 -6.30 5.41 -0.70
N CYS A 26 -5.67 6.17 0.21
CA CYS A 26 -5.26 5.64 1.51
C CYS A 26 -6.48 5.20 2.33
N ARG A 27 -7.53 6.01 2.38
CA ARG A 27 -8.78 5.71 3.09
C ARG A 27 -9.45 4.44 2.56
N ASP A 28 -9.60 4.32 1.25
CA ASP A 28 -10.30 3.20 0.61
C ASP A 28 -9.61 1.86 0.86
N ASN A 29 -8.29 1.88 1.10
CA ASN A 29 -7.49 0.67 1.31
C ASN A 29 -7.03 0.49 2.76
N TRP A 30 -7.41 1.39 3.68
CA TRP A 30 -6.86 1.44 5.05
C TRP A 30 -7.06 0.14 5.84
N SER A 31 -8.23 -0.50 5.64
CA SER A 31 -8.62 -1.75 6.29
C SER A 31 -8.52 -2.97 5.37
N THR A 32 -7.93 -2.82 4.18
CA THR A 32 -7.74 -3.93 3.26
C THR A 32 -6.48 -4.71 3.66
N PRO A 33 -6.51 -6.06 3.75
CA PRO A 33 -5.32 -6.84 4.04
C PRO A 33 -4.18 -6.51 3.07
N ILE A 34 -2.95 -6.41 3.56
CA ILE A 34 -1.81 -5.94 2.75
C ILE A 34 -1.56 -6.83 1.52
N THR A 35 -1.90 -8.11 1.60
CA THR A 35 -1.77 -9.06 0.48
C THR A 35 -2.84 -8.87 -0.60
N GLN A 36 -3.88 -8.07 -0.35
CA GLN A 36 -5.02 -7.84 -1.24
C GLN A 36 -5.02 -6.45 -1.88
N VAL A 37 -4.19 -5.52 -1.41
CA VAL A 37 -4.04 -4.22 -2.07
C VAL A 37 -3.28 -4.36 -3.38
N THR A 38 -3.50 -3.44 -4.31
CA THR A 38 -2.79 -3.43 -5.59
C THR A 38 -1.34 -2.94 -5.44
N ASN A 39 -0.48 -3.18 -6.43
CA ASN A 39 0.89 -2.67 -6.47
C ASN A 39 0.94 -1.15 -6.37
N HIS A 40 0.04 -0.44 -7.07
CA HIS A 40 -0.05 1.02 -6.97
C HIS A 40 -0.41 1.51 -5.55
N VAL A 41 -1.33 0.82 -4.87
CA VAL A 41 -1.69 1.13 -3.48
C VAL A 41 -0.54 0.80 -2.54
N LEU A 42 0.12 -0.35 -2.73
CA LEU A 42 1.27 -0.75 -1.94
C LEU A 42 2.43 0.25 -2.06
N ALA A 43 2.76 0.66 -3.30
CA ALA A 43 3.73 1.72 -3.59
C ALA A 43 3.32 3.05 -2.95
N THR A 44 2.02 3.38 -2.95
CA THR A 44 1.49 4.55 -2.25
C THR A 44 1.78 4.48 -0.74
N PHE A 45 1.48 3.35 -0.09
CA PHE A 45 1.74 3.19 1.35
C PHE A 45 3.21 3.33 1.68
N ILE A 46 4.10 2.74 0.88
CA ILE A 46 5.55 2.84 1.08
C ILE A 46 6.01 4.31 0.98
N ARG A 47 5.63 5.03 -0.08
CA ARG A 47 6.01 6.45 -0.26
C ARG A 47 5.48 7.37 0.84
N GLN A 48 4.33 7.03 1.43
CA GLN A 48 3.75 7.78 2.53
C GLN A 48 4.22 7.32 3.91
N ASN A 49 5.17 6.37 3.98
CA ASN A 49 5.68 5.78 5.22
C ASN A 49 4.60 5.13 6.10
N LEU A 50 3.60 4.49 5.48
CA LEU A 50 2.47 3.86 6.16
C LEU A 50 2.71 2.36 6.33
N ALA A 51 2.57 1.86 7.56
CA ALA A 51 2.61 0.45 7.90
C ALA A 51 3.81 -0.29 7.27
N LEU A 52 5.00 0.35 7.25
CA LEU A 52 6.19 -0.16 6.57
C LEU A 52 6.60 -1.57 7.03
N SER A 53 6.29 -1.91 8.29
CA SER A 53 6.54 -3.25 8.86
C SER A 53 5.80 -4.39 8.16
N ILE A 54 4.72 -4.08 7.42
CA ILE A 54 3.97 -5.05 6.61
C ILE A 54 4.01 -4.73 5.11
N ALA A 55 4.15 -3.46 4.72
CA ALA A 55 4.19 -3.05 3.32
C ALA A 55 5.51 -3.46 2.63
N ILE A 56 6.66 -3.23 3.27
CA ILE A 56 7.98 -3.57 2.70
C ILE A 56 8.14 -5.09 2.49
N PRO A 57 7.80 -5.97 3.44
CA PRO A 57 7.88 -7.41 3.22
C PRO A 57 6.97 -7.91 2.09
N GLU A 58 5.77 -7.34 1.96
CA GLU A 58 4.85 -7.72 0.88
C GLU A 58 5.37 -7.25 -0.48
N ALA A 59 5.93 -6.04 -0.57
CA ALA A 59 6.53 -5.53 -1.80
C ALA A 59 7.71 -6.38 -2.25
N TRP A 60 8.63 -6.73 -1.34
CA TRP A 60 9.73 -7.67 -1.62
C TRP A 60 9.22 -9.02 -2.13
N SER A 61 8.20 -9.58 -1.48
CA SER A 61 7.58 -10.84 -1.89
C SER A 61 7.00 -10.76 -3.31
N ARG A 62 6.37 -9.64 -3.69
CA ARG A 62 5.81 -9.43 -5.03
C ARG A 62 6.89 -9.28 -6.08
N LEU A 63 7.94 -8.52 -5.81
CA LEU A 63 9.07 -8.32 -6.72
C LEU A 63 9.82 -9.63 -6.96
N ASP A 64 10.12 -10.39 -5.90
CA ASP A 64 10.82 -11.68 -5.98
C ASP A 64 10.06 -12.72 -6.83
N ARG A 65 8.73 -12.76 -6.72
CA ARG A 65 7.89 -13.69 -7.49
C ARG A 65 7.46 -13.15 -8.87
N GLY A 66 7.87 -11.94 -9.25
CA GLY A 66 7.47 -11.29 -10.51
C GLY A 66 5.97 -11.03 -10.62
N TYR A 67 5.31 -10.65 -9.52
CA TYR A 67 3.87 -10.40 -9.50
C TYR A 67 3.51 -9.05 -10.12
N VAL A 68 2.63 -9.10 -11.12
CA VAL A 68 2.11 -7.94 -11.84
C VAL A 68 0.59 -7.98 -11.79
N ASP A 69 -0.03 -6.90 -11.33
CA ASP A 69 -1.49 -6.76 -11.26
C ASP A 69 -2.06 -5.71 -12.25
N GLY A 70 -1.19 -5.09 -13.05
CA GLY A 70 -1.56 -4.07 -14.03
C GLY A 70 -2.09 -2.76 -13.43
N SER A 71 -1.90 -2.53 -12.13
CA SER A 71 -2.41 -1.34 -11.44
C SER A 71 -1.45 -0.13 -11.46
N GLU A 72 -0.18 -0.38 -11.73
CA GLU A 72 0.89 0.63 -11.66
C GLU A 72 0.68 1.75 -12.69
N LEU A 73 0.94 3.00 -12.28
CA LEU A 73 0.75 4.19 -13.13
C LEU A 73 1.97 4.51 -13.99
N ILE A 74 3.14 4.01 -13.58
CA ILE A 74 4.40 4.10 -14.30
C ILE A 74 5.05 2.72 -14.31
N GLU A 75 5.98 2.50 -15.23
CA GLU A 75 6.76 1.26 -15.28
C GLU A 75 7.54 1.05 -13.97
N ASP A 76 7.48 -0.17 -13.45
CA ASP A 76 8.12 -0.62 -12.22
C ASP A 76 7.83 0.27 -10.99
N GLU A 77 6.58 0.77 -10.88
CA GLU A 77 6.20 1.74 -9.85
C GLU A 77 6.47 1.22 -8.43
N LEU A 78 6.22 -0.07 -8.19
CA LEU A 78 6.44 -0.69 -6.90
C LEU A 78 7.93 -0.81 -6.56
N ASP A 79 8.78 -1.14 -7.53
CA ASP A 79 10.24 -1.22 -7.33
C ASP A 79 10.82 0.17 -7.04
N VAL A 80 10.40 1.20 -7.79
CA VAL A 80 10.82 2.59 -7.59
C VAL A 80 10.38 3.16 -6.24
N ALA A 81 9.32 2.62 -5.64
CA ALA A 81 8.84 3.07 -4.34
C ALA A 81 9.65 2.55 -3.15
N MET A 82 10.41 1.46 -3.34
CA MET A 82 11.20 0.78 -2.31
C MET A 82 12.52 1.50 -2.00
#